data_AF-A0A255QKC8-F1
#
_entry.id   AF-A0A255QKC8-F1
#
_cell.length_a   1.000
_cell.length_b   1.000
_cell.length_c   1.000
_cell.angle_alpha   90.00
_cell.angle_beta   90.00
_cell.angle_gamma   90.00
#
_symmetry.space_group_name_H-M   'P 1'
#
loop_
_entity.id
_entity.type
_entity.pdbx_description
1 polymer ?
#
loop_
_entity_poly.entity_id
_entity_poly.type
_entity_poly.pdbx_seq_one_letter_code
_entity_poly.pdbx_strand_id
1 'polypeptide(L)'
;MKQQAIALLQWALHQHERNTMAHNAHEFHPVDVLYDGSLSASIYRGVDRLGPFYSVEFNRSGSIDGRFVTTKLFRQEQLLALSHLSKRAYDRVAHLKFEDAKAATPKPSLN
;
A
#
# COMPACT_ATOMS: atom_id res chain seq x y z
N MET A 1 16.36 11.36 -45.78
CA MET A 1 17.10 11.30 -44.49
C MET A 1 16.44 12.08 -43.32
N LYS A 2 15.29 12.75 -43.46
CA LYS A 2 14.66 13.50 -42.33
C LYS A 2 13.70 12.68 -41.43
N GLN A 3 13.18 11.55 -41.90
CA GLN A 3 12.18 10.76 -41.16
C GLN A 3 12.77 9.90 -40.03
N GLN A 4 14.02 9.44 -40.16
CA GLN A 4 14.66 8.59 -39.14
C GLN A 4 15.04 9.37 -37.87
N ALA A 5 15.35 10.66 -38.00
CA ALA A 5 15.70 11.52 -36.86
C ALA A 5 14.48 11.85 -35.98
N ILE A 6 13.29 11.99 -36.56
CA ILE A 6 12.05 12.28 -35.81
C ILE A 6 11.63 11.08 -34.98
N ALA A 7 11.75 9.86 -35.52
CA ALA A 7 11.43 8.63 -34.79
C ALA A 7 12.36 8.39 -33.58
N LEU A 8 13.64 8.73 -33.71
CA LEU A 8 14.61 8.64 -32.61
C LEU A 8 14.33 9.67 -31.51
N LEU A 9 13.94 10.90 -31.88
CA LEU A 9 13.52 11.93 -30.93
C LEU A 9 12.20 11.57 -30.22
N GLN A 10 11.23 11.01 -30.94
CA GLN A 10 9.97 10.53 -30.34
C GLN A 10 10.19 9.33 -29.42
N TRP A 11 11.08 8.40 -29.76
CA TRP A 11 11.42 7.27 -28.88
C TRP A 11 12.13 7.74 -27.60
N ALA A 12 13.06 8.70 -27.71
CA ALA A 12 13.77 9.27 -26.57
C ALA A 12 12.85 10.06 -25.63
N LEU A 13 11.90 10.85 -26.16
CA LEU A 13 10.90 11.54 -25.34
C LEU A 13 10.02 10.54 -24.56
N HIS A 14 9.59 9.46 -25.21
CA HIS A 14 8.75 8.43 -24.59
C HIS A 14 9.48 7.59 -23.51
N GLN A 15 10.82 7.49 -23.59
CA GLN A 15 11.63 6.88 -22.53
C GLN A 15 11.75 7.81 -21.32
N HIS A 16 11.89 9.12 -21.56
CA HIS A 16 12.03 10.09 -20.48
C HIS A 16 10.74 10.30 -19.69
N GLU A 17 9.57 10.26 -20.35
CA GLU A 17 8.24 10.31 -19.70
C GLU A 17 7.94 9.06 -18.87
N ARG A 18 8.39 7.87 -19.29
CA ARG A 18 8.25 6.65 -18.49
C ARG A 18 9.14 6.68 -17.24
N ASN A 19 10.33 7.26 -17.34
CA ASN A 19 11.24 7.39 -16.20
C ASN A 19 10.74 8.41 -15.16
N THR A 20 10.06 9.48 -15.57
CA THR A 20 9.47 10.46 -14.64
C THR A 20 8.20 9.96 -13.96
N MET A 21 7.45 9.04 -14.58
CA MET A 21 6.33 8.35 -13.93
C MET A 21 6.78 7.32 -12.89
N ALA A 22 7.91 6.64 -13.12
CA ALA A 22 8.48 5.69 -12.17
C ALA A 22 9.10 6.37 -10.92
N HIS A 23 9.63 7.58 -11.07
CA HIS A 23 10.29 8.31 -9.97
C HIS A 23 9.31 9.00 -8.99
N ASN A 24 8.04 9.18 -9.38
CA ASN A 24 7.00 9.75 -8.52
C ASN A 24 6.11 8.72 -7.83
N ALA A 25 6.42 7.42 -7.98
CA ALA A 25 5.88 6.41 -7.09
C ALA A 25 6.53 6.63 -5.72
N HIS A 26 5.95 7.53 -4.91
CA HIS A 26 6.15 7.48 -3.46
C HIS A 26 5.98 6.01 -3.07
N GLU A 27 7.06 5.42 -2.57
CA GLU A 27 7.10 4.08 -2.02
C GLU A 27 6.05 3.99 -0.90
N PHE A 28 4.82 3.67 -1.30
CA PHE A 28 3.68 3.53 -0.40
C PHE A 28 3.78 2.14 0.22
N HIS A 29 4.79 1.98 1.08
CA HIS A 29 5.01 0.75 1.80
C HIS A 29 4.00 0.63 2.93
N PRO A 30 3.45 -0.56 3.18
CA PRO A 30 2.60 -0.77 4.32
C PRO A 30 3.41 -0.53 5.61
N VAL A 31 2.81 0.19 6.55
CA VAL A 31 3.38 0.35 7.90
C VAL A 31 3.27 -0.93 8.72
N ASP A 32 2.33 -1.81 8.36
CA ASP A 32 2.19 -3.14 8.94
C ASP A 32 1.47 -4.07 7.96
N VAL A 33 1.73 -5.37 8.05
CA VAL A 33 1.02 -6.39 7.28
C VAL A 33 0.65 -7.55 8.20
N LEU A 34 -0.65 -7.76 8.36
CA LEU A 34 -1.18 -8.89 9.11
C LEU A 34 -1.46 -10.05 8.17
N TYR A 35 -1.16 -11.27 8.61
CA TYR A 35 -1.41 -12.49 7.84
C TYR A 35 -2.39 -13.43 8.56
N ASP A 36 -3.16 -14.16 7.76
CA ASP A 36 -4.00 -15.29 8.16
C ASP A 36 -4.00 -16.34 7.04
N GLY A 37 -3.01 -17.23 7.07
CA GLY A 37 -2.77 -18.23 6.03
C GLY A 37 -2.49 -17.59 4.66
N SER A 38 -3.42 -17.80 3.72
CA SER A 38 -3.34 -17.22 2.37
C SER A 38 -3.88 -15.80 2.27
N LEU A 39 -4.42 -15.24 3.36
CA LEU A 39 -4.94 -13.88 3.42
C LEU A 39 -3.91 -12.93 4.03
N SER A 40 -3.90 -11.70 3.55
CA SER A 40 -3.13 -10.61 4.15
C SER A 40 -3.96 -9.34 4.25
N ALA A 41 -3.63 -8.51 5.25
CA ALA A 41 -4.16 -7.18 5.44
C ALA A 41 -2.99 -6.20 5.57
N SER A 42 -2.74 -5.45 4.50
CA SER A 42 -1.71 -4.41 4.46
C SER A 42 -2.30 -3.11 4.99
N ILE A 43 -1.67 -2.54 6.01
CA ILE A 43 -2.06 -1.27 6.63
C ILE A 43 -1.11 -0.20 6.12
N TYR A 44 -1.66 0.88 5.57
CA TYR A 44 -0.89 2.02 5.09
C TYR A 44 -1.18 3.23 5.95
N ARG A 45 -0.18 4.08 6.12
CA ARG A 45 -0.29 5.37 6.79
C ARG A 45 -0.11 6.48 5.77
N GLY A 46 -1.09 7.36 5.69
CA GLY A 46 -1.01 8.60 4.93
C GLY A 46 -1.05 9.80 5.88
N VAL A 47 -0.77 10.98 5.34
CA VAL A 47 -0.93 12.26 6.04
C VAL A 47 -1.68 13.20 5.10
N ASP A 48 -2.75 13.81 5.59
CA ASP A 48 -3.48 14.85 4.88
C ASP A 48 -3.48 16.18 5.68
N ARG A 49 -4.32 17.14 5.28
CA ARG A 49 -4.44 18.44 5.96
C ARG A 49 -5.04 18.35 7.37
N LEU A 50 -5.78 17.28 7.66
CA LEU A 50 -6.46 17.03 8.94
C LEU A 50 -5.61 16.16 9.88
N GLY A 51 -4.61 15.45 9.35
CA GLY A 51 -3.63 14.70 10.13
C GLY A 51 -3.30 13.33 9.52
N PRO A 52 -2.71 12.42 10.31
CA PRO A 52 -2.45 11.07 9.84
C PRO A 52 -3.76 10.29 9.66
N PHE A 53 -3.85 9.56 8.55
CA PHE A 53 -4.93 8.61 8.30
C PHE A 53 -4.36 7.23 7.98
N TYR A 54 -5.20 6.21 8.14
CA TYR A 54 -4.83 4.83 7.86
C TYR A 54 -5.81 4.20 6.88
N SER A 55 -5.29 3.46 5.91
CA SER A 55 -6.07 2.63 5.00
C SER A 55 -5.64 1.17 5.14
N VAL A 56 -6.55 0.26 4.85
CA VAL A 56 -6.30 -1.19 4.92
C VAL A 56 -6.66 -1.80 3.58
N GLU A 57 -5.76 -2.61 3.04
CA GLU A 57 -5.99 -3.40 1.85
C GLU A 57 -5.92 -4.89 2.17
N PHE A 58 -6.99 -5.62 1.85
CA PHE A 58 -7.01 -7.07 1.98
C PHE A 58 -6.65 -7.73 0.67
N ASN A 59 -5.82 -8.76 0.75
CA ASN A 59 -5.41 -9.56 -0.38
C ASN A 59 -5.45 -11.04 -0.04
N ARG A 60 -5.58 -11.85 -1.08
CA ARG A 60 -5.43 -13.29 -1.02
C ARG A 60 -4.33 -13.72 -1.98
N SER A 61 -3.40 -14.54 -1.49
CA SER A 61 -2.41 -15.21 -2.31
C SER A 61 -2.82 -16.64 -2.64
N GLY A 62 -2.33 -17.16 -3.77
CA GLY A 62 -2.58 -18.53 -4.17
C GLY A 62 -1.97 -18.85 -5.52
N SER A 63 -2.16 -20.09 -5.99
CA SER A 63 -1.72 -20.50 -7.32
C SER A 63 -2.92 -20.53 -8.28
N ILE A 64 -2.78 -19.87 -9.43
CA ILE A 64 -3.68 -19.99 -10.58
C ILE A 64 -2.82 -20.46 -11.75
N ASP A 65 -3.15 -21.62 -12.32
CA ASP A 65 -2.44 -22.22 -13.45
C ASP A 65 -0.92 -22.36 -13.22
N GLY A 66 -0.53 -22.72 -11.99
CA GLY A 66 0.87 -22.90 -11.61
C GLY A 66 1.64 -21.61 -11.34
N ARG A 67 1.00 -20.44 -11.48
CA ARG A 67 1.59 -19.14 -11.13
C ARG A 67 1.06 -18.65 -9.79
N PHE A 68 1.98 -18.23 -8.93
CA PHE A 68 1.62 -17.54 -7.71
C PHE A 68 1.06 -16.16 -8.05
N VAL A 69 -0.13 -15.87 -7.55
CA VAL A 69 -0.84 -14.61 -7.78
C VAL A 69 -1.40 -14.09 -6.48
N THR A 70 -1.52 -12.77 -6.42
CA THR A 70 -2.23 -12.05 -5.35
C THR A 70 -3.47 -11.40 -5.95
N THR A 71 -4.62 -11.54 -5.29
CA THR A 71 -5.90 -11.00 -5.76
C THR A 71 -6.72 -10.41 -4.63
N LYS A 72 -7.62 -9.48 -4.98
CA LYS A 72 -8.63 -8.90 -4.08
C LYS A 72 -9.96 -9.67 -4.11
N LEU A 73 -10.00 -10.79 -4.82
CA LEU A 73 -11.16 -11.67 -4.90
C LEU A 73 -11.08 -12.80 -3.87
N PHE A 74 -12.07 -12.83 -2.99
CA PHE A 74 -12.19 -13.79 -1.90
C PHE A 74 -13.24 -14.84 -2.24
N ARG A 75 -12.99 -16.08 -1.80
CA ARG A 75 -13.94 -17.19 -1.95
C ARG A 75 -14.85 -17.29 -0.73
N GLN A 76 -15.97 -17.98 -0.86
CA GLN A 76 -16.98 -18.07 0.20
C GLN A 76 -16.41 -18.72 1.48
N GLU A 77 -15.56 -19.74 1.34
CA GLU A 77 -14.90 -20.42 2.46
C GLU A 77 -13.91 -19.52 3.22
N GLN A 78 -13.52 -18.37 2.66
CA GLN A 78 -12.56 -17.44 3.24
C GLN A 78 -13.21 -16.29 3.99
N LEU A 79 -14.53 -16.12 3.89
CA LEU A 79 -15.21 -14.96 4.45
C LEU A 79 -15.10 -14.90 5.98
N LEU A 80 -15.11 -16.06 6.66
CA LEU A 80 -14.95 -16.10 8.12
C LEU A 80 -13.52 -15.71 8.54
N ALA A 81 -12.50 -16.26 7.89
CA ALA A 81 -11.10 -15.90 8.12
C ALA A 81 -10.84 -14.43 7.78
N LEU A 82 -11.40 -13.93 6.68
CA LEU A 82 -11.31 -12.52 6.29
C LEU A 82 -11.97 -11.59 7.31
N SER A 83 -13.12 -12.00 7.89
CA SER A 83 -13.79 -11.24 8.96
C SER A 83 -12.91 -11.17 10.21
N HIS A 84 -12.30 -12.28 10.60
CA HIS A 84 -11.37 -12.32 11.73
C HIS A 84 -10.12 -11.45 11.47
N LEU A 85 -9.52 -11.55 10.29
CA LEU A 85 -8.40 -10.71 9.87
C LEU A 85 -8.79 -9.22 9.84
N SER A 86 -10.00 -8.90 9.39
CA SER A 86 -10.54 -7.53 9.39
C SER A 86 -10.64 -6.97 10.81
N LYS A 87 -11.10 -7.76 11.77
CA LYS A 87 -11.15 -7.36 13.18
C LYS A 87 -9.75 -7.08 13.72
N ARG A 88 -8.78 -7.96 13.46
CA ARG A 88 -7.38 -7.74 13.86
C ARG A 88 -6.78 -6.48 13.21
N ALA A 89 -7.07 -6.23 11.93
CA ALA A 89 -6.61 -5.02 11.24
C ALA A 89 -7.23 -3.75 11.85
N TYR A 90 -8.52 -3.77 12.19
CA TYR A 90 -9.19 -2.68 12.89
C TYR A 90 -8.51 -2.36 14.23
N ASP A 91 -8.26 -3.40 15.04
CA ASP A 91 -7.61 -3.23 16.34
C ASP A 91 -6.18 -2.69 16.20
N ARG A 92 -5.45 -3.16 15.17
CA ARG A 92 -4.11 -2.67 14.89
C ARG A 92 -4.10 -1.21 14.45
N VAL A 93 -5.05 -0.79 13.61
CA VAL A 93 -5.20 0.62 13.23
C VAL A 93 -5.51 1.49 14.45
N ALA A 94 -6.36 1.03 15.37
CA ALA A 94 -6.65 1.76 16.60
C ALA A 94 -5.38 1.96 17.46
N HIS A 95 -4.54 0.91 17.55
CA HIS A 95 -3.25 1.00 18.24
C HIS A 95 -2.29 2.00 17.58
N LEU A 96 -2.15 1.94 16.26
CA LEU A 96 -1.28 2.84 15.50
C LEU A 96 -1.70 4.31 15.68
N LYS A 97 -3.01 4.58 15.66
CA LYS A 97 -3.54 5.93 15.95
C LYS A 97 -3.19 6.40 17.36
N PHE A 98 -3.25 5.51 18.34
CA PHE A 98 -2.88 5.83 19.71
C PHE A 98 -1.38 6.14 19.84
N GLU A 99 -0.53 5.35 19.18
CA GLU A 99 0.92 5.58 19.13
C GLU A 99 1.25 6.94 18.50
N ASP A 100 0.62 7.27 17.37
CA ASP A 100 0.77 8.56 16.70
C ASP A 100 0.32 9.73 17.58
N ALA A 101 -0.82 9.60 18.27
CA ALA A 101 -1.32 10.63 19.18
C ALA A 101 -0.35 10.89 20.35
N LYS A 102 0.25 9.83 20.91
CA LYS A 102 1.25 9.93 21.98
C LYS A 102 2.56 10.55 21.48
N ALA A 103 2.97 10.26 20.26
CA ALA A 103 4.15 10.86 19.65
C ALA A 103 3.94 12.36 19.36
N ALA A 104 2.71 12.78 19.05
CA ALA A 104 2.37 14.17 18.72
C ALA A 104 2.30 15.10 19.94
N THR A 105 2.17 14.58 21.17
CA THR A 105 2.21 15.44 22.37
C THR A 105 3.66 15.85 22.67
N PRO A 106 4.04 17.14 22.54
CA PRO A 106 5.37 17.59 22.92
C PRO A 106 5.56 17.38 24.43
N LYS A 107 6.66 16.73 24.80
CA LYS A 107 7.07 16.59 26.20
C LYS A 107 7.11 17.99 26.82
N PRO A 108 6.40 18.27 27.94
CA PRO A 108 6.51 19.57 28.58
C PRO A 108 7.97 19.77 28.95
N SER A 109 8.61 20.78 28.36
CA SER A 109 9.91 21.26 28.79
C SER A 109 9.74 21.75 30.23
N LEU A 110 10.23 20.94 31.17
CA LEU A 110 10.37 21.33 32.57
C LEU A 110 11.34 22.51 32.60
N ASN A 111 10.80 23.71 32.83
CA ASN A 111 11.57 24.89 33.24
C ASN A 111 12.00 24.73 34.70
#